data_AF-A0A2P8W2J6-F1
#
_entry.id   AF-A0A2P8W2J6-F1
#
_cell.length_a   1.000
_cell.length_b   1.000
_cell.length_c   1.000
_cell.angle_alpha   90.00
_cell.angle_beta   90.00
_cell.angle_gamma   90.00
#
_symmetry.space_group_name_H-M   'P 1'
#
loop_
_entity.id
_entity.type
_entity.pdbx_description
1 polymer ?
#
loop_
_entity_poly.entity_id
_entity_poly.type
_entity_poly.pdbx_seq_one_letter_code
_entity_poly.pdbx_strand_id
1 'polypeptide(L)' 'MHELAYLTRLCAEQEPEFTEIIDIASELQDYATGVRYPDDELDEPTIQEAQRALTCAKEIRAFVRQRV' A
#
# COMPACT_ATOMS: atom_id res chain seq x y z
N MET A 1 -7.00 -6.66 11.73
CA MET A 1 -7.07 -5.49 10.84
C MET A 1 -5.64 -5.04 10.62
N HIS A 2 -5.12 -5.14 9.40
CA HIS A 2 -3.78 -4.68 9.05
C HIS A 2 -3.96 -3.49 8.11
N GLU A 3 -3.67 -2.29 8.60
CA GLU A 3 -3.72 -1.07 7.79
C GLU A 3 -2.29 -0.70 7.42
N LEU A 4 -1.93 -0.86 6.15
CA LEU A 4 -0.60 -0.58 5.65
C LEU A 4 -0.22 0.89 5.91
N ALA A 5 -1.15 1.82 5.67
CA ALA A 5 -0.97 3.23 5.97
C ALA A 5 -0.73 3.50 7.47
N TYR A 6 -1.41 2.79 8.38
CA TYR A 6 -1.18 2.91 9.81
C TYR A 6 0.22 2.42 10.20
N LEU A 7 0.66 1.28 9.67
CA LEU A 7 2.01 0.76 9.91
C LEU A 7 3.08 1.73 9.40
N THR A 8 2.89 2.31 8.21
CA THR A 8 3.80 3.32 7.67
C THR A 8 3.88 4.56 8.55
N ARG A 9 2.76 5.03 9.12
CA ARG A 9 2.75 6.15 10.08
C ARG A 9 3.54 5.84 11.35
N LEU A 10 3.41 4.62 11.90
CA LEU A 10 4.21 4.21 13.04
C LEU A 10 5.71 4.19 12.72
N CYS A 11 6.10 3.73 11.52
CA CYS A 11 7.50 3.84 11.09
C CYS A 11 7.96 5.29 10.99
N ALA A 12 7.08 6.20 10.52
CA ALA A 12 7.38 7.63 10.41
C ALA A 12 7.59 8.33 11.76
N GLU A 13 7.08 7.79 12.87
CA GLU A 13 7.37 8.30 14.22
C GLU A 13 8.85 8.12 14.61
N GLN A 14 9.54 7.15 14.00
CA GLN A 14 10.95 6.84 14.24
C GLN A 14 11.86 7.29 13.10
N GLU A 15 11.42 7.12 11.86
CA GLU A 15 12.14 7.47 10.63
C GLU A 15 11.24 8.34 9.74
N PRO A 16 11.31 9.69 9.84
CA PRO A 16 10.39 10.61 9.16
C PRO A 16 10.28 10.42 7.65
N GLU A 17 11.31 9.88 6.99
CA GLU A 17 11.33 9.57 5.56
C GLU A 17 10.22 8.58 5.16
N PHE A 18 9.68 7.78 6.08
CA PHE A 18 8.53 6.92 5.80
C PHE A 18 7.27 7.70 5.40
N THR A 19 7.22 9.01 5.70
CA THR A 19 6.14 9.88 5.20
C THR A 19 6.06 9.92 3.67
N GLU A 20 7.18 9.70 2.97
CA GLU A 20 7.25 9.70 1.50
C GLU A 20 6.42 8.60 0.84
N ILE A 21 6.12 7.52 1.57
CA ILE A 21 5.39 6.36 1.04
C ILE A 21 4.00 6.17 1.65
N ILE A 22 3.51 7.10 2.49
CA ILE A 22 2.18 7.00 3.13
C ILE A 22 1.06 6.97 2.10
N ASP A 23 1.10 7.85 1.10
CA ASP A 23 0.05 7.94 0.08
C ASP A 23 0.03 6.67 -0.78
N ILE A 24 1.21 6.16 -1.15
CA ILE A 24 1.37 4.91 -1.91
C ILE A 24 0.86 3.70 -1.09
N ALA A 25 1.14 3.68 0.20
CA ALA A 25 0.64 2.66 1.13
C ALA A 25 -0.88 2.72 1.29
N SER A 26 -1.46 3.92 1.31
CA SER A 26 -2.91 4.12 1.38
C SER A 26 -3.60 3.63 0.10
N GLU A 27 -3.02 3.88 -1.08
CA GLU A 27 -3.57 3.41 -2.36
C GLU A 27 -3.65 1.88 -2.43
N LEU A 28 -2.70 1.17 -1.82
CA LEU A 28 -2.71 -0.29 -1.76
C LEU A 28 -3.71 -0.86 -0.75
N GLN A 29 -4.17 -0.06 0.21
CA GLN A 29 -5.04 -0.51 1.29
C GLN A 29 -6.41 -0.96 0.74
N ASP A 30 -6.93 -0.29 -0.27
CA ASP A 30 -8.24 -0.58 -0.86
C ASP A 30 -8.27 -1.99 -1.48
N TYR A 31 -7.14 -2.47 -2.00
CA TYR A 31 -7.00 -3.82 -2.55
C TYR A 31 -6.79 -4.90 -1.48
N ALA A 32 -6.68 -4.57 -0.19
CA ALA A 32 -6.36 -5.54 0.85
C ALA A 32 -7.50 -6.54 1.10
N THR A 33 -8.77 -6.11 1.02
CA THR A 33 -9.95 -6.99 1.19
C THR A 33 -10.85 -6.99 -0.03
N GLY A 34 -11.00 -5.84 -0.70
CA GLY A 34 -11.93 -5.63 -1.80
C GLY A 34 -11.81 -6.63 -2.95
N VAL A 35 -10.59 -7.06 -3.27
CA VAL A 35 -10.35 -8.02 -4.37
C VAL A 35 -10.58 -9.49 -3.99
N ARG A 36 -10.81 -9.80 -2.71
CA ARG A 36 -10.88 -11.18 -2.20
C ARG A 36 -12.29 -11.64 -1.85
N TYR A 37 -13.18 -10.70 -1.54
CA TYR A 37 -14.53 -11.00 -1.07
C TYR A 37 -15.55 -10.38 -2.01
N PRO A 38 -16.43 -11.18 -2.64
CA PRO A 38 -17.46 -10.67 -3.54
C PRO A 38 -18.46 -9.71 -2.87
N ASP A 39 -18.53 -9.74 -1.53
CA ASP A 39 -19.40 -8.90 -0.72
C ASP A 39 -18.81 -7.51 -0.40
N ASP A 40 -17.51 -7.29 -0.67
CA ASP A 40 -16.89 -5.97 -0.55
C ASP A 40 -17.24 -5.13 -1.80
N GLU A 41 -17.43 -3.82 -1.61
CA GLU A 41 -17.87 -2.87 -2.65
C GLU A 41 -16.80 -2.55 -3.73
N LEU A 42 -15.73 -3.33 -3.82
CA LEU A 42 -14.67 -3.08 -4.78
C LEU A 42 -15.00 -3.77 -6.11
N ASP A 43 -15.17 -2.98 -7.16
CA ASP A 43 -15.26 -3.51 -8.52
C ASP A 43 -14.00 -4.31 -8.88
N GLU A 44 -14.13 -5.25 -9.82
CA GLU A 44 -12.98 -6.02 -10.30
C GLU A 44 -11.94 -5.06 -10.94
N PRO A 45 -10.69 -5.04 -10.44
CA PRO A 45 -9.71 -4.06 -10.88
C PRO A 45 -9.31 -4.29 -12.33
N THR A 46 -9.17 -3.20 -13.06
CA THR A 46 -8.67 -3.17 -14.42
C THR A 46 -7.19 -3.56 -14.49
N ILE A 47 -6.73 -3.92 -15.70
CA ILE A 47 -5.30 -4.19 -15.94
C ILE A 47 -4.42 -2.98 -15.56
N GLN A 48 -4.90 -1.76 -15.78
CA GLN A 48 -4.16 -0.54 -15.45
C GLN A 48 -4.02 -0.36 -13.93
N GLU A 49 -5.10 -0.58 -13.18
CA GLU A 49 -5.08 -0.56 -11.71
C GLU A 49 -4.16 -1.65 -11.15
N ALA A 50 -4.21 -2.86 -11.71
CA ALA A 50 -3.30 -3.94 -11.33
C ALA A 50 -1.83 -3.58 -11.59
N GLN A 51 -1.51 -2.95 -12.72
CA GLN A 51 -0.16 -2.47 -13.04
C GLN A 51 0.29 -1.36 -12.08
N ARG A 52 -0.61 -0.44 -11.73
CA ARG A 52 -0.36 0.62 -10.76
C ARG A 52 -0.09 0.04 -9.38
N ALA A 53 -0.94 -0.86 -8.87
CA ALA A 53 -0.76 -1.53 -7.59
C ALA A 53 0.59 -2.29 -7.53
N LEU A 54 0.96 -2.99 -8.60
CA LEU A 54 2.27 -3.64 -8.68
C LEU A 54 3.44 -2.65 -8.63
N THR A 55 3.28 -1.46 -9.21
CA THR A 55 4.28 -0.40 -9.18
C THR A 55 4.43 0.16 -7.77
N CYS A 56 3.32 0.51 -7.11
CA CYS A 56 3.28 0.94 -5.71
C CYS A 56 3.97 -0.07 -4.79
N ALA A 57 3.67 -1.36 -4.94
CA ALA A 57 4.27 -2.42 -4.13
C ALA A 57 5.79 -2.52 -4.33
N LYS A 58 6.28 -2.30 -5.56
CA LYS A 58 7.73 -2.26 -5.86
C LYS A 58 8.40 -1.05 -5.24
N GLU A 59 7.78 0.12 -5.29
CA GLU A 59 8.28 1.37 -4.70
C GLU A 59 8.43 1.23 -3.18
N ILE A 60 7.38 0.79 -2.48
CA ILE A 60 7.42 0.54 -1.03
C ILE A 60 8.53 -0.48 -0.70
N ARG A 61 8.60 -1.59 -1.43
CA ARG A 61 9.62 -2.62 -1.18
C ARG A 61 11.04 -2.10 -1.41
N ALA A 62 11.26 -1.28 -2.43
CA ALA A 62 12.56 -0.68 -2.70
C ALA A 62 12.95 0.31 -1.60
N PHE A 63 12.02 1.17 -1.18
CA PHE A 63 12.20 2.12 -0.09
C PHE A 63 12.63 1.42 1.21
N VAL A 64 11.91 0.36 1.61
CA VAL A 64 12.20 -0.37 2.85
C VAL A 64 13.54 -1.12 2.75
N ARG A 65 13.85 -1.73 1.60
CA ARG A 65 15.10 -2.48 1.41
C ARG A 65 16.37 -1.64 1.41
N GLN A 66 16.28 -0.34 1.16
CA GLN A 66 17.45 0.55 1.27
C GLN A 66 17.81 0.87 2.73
N ARG A 67 16.95 0.49 3.68
CA ARG A 67 17.05 0.80 5.11
C ARG A 67 17.30 -0.43 5.99
N VAL A 68 17.45 -1.62 5.37
CA VAL A 68 17.75 -2.91 6.02
C VAL A 68 19.03 -3.49 5.41
#